data_AF-A0A7C5X149-F1
#
_entry.id   AF-A0A7C5X149-F1
#
_cell.length_a   1.000
_cell.length_b   1.000
_cell.length_c   1.000
_cell.angle_alpha   90.00
_cell.angle_beta   90.00
_cell.angle_gamma   90.00
#
_symmetry.space_group_name_H-M   'P 1'
#
loop_
_entity.id
_entity.type
_entity.pdbx_description
1 polymer ?
#
loop_
_entity_poly.entity_id
_entity_poly.type
_entity_poly.pdbx_seq_one_letter_code
_entity_poly.pdbx_strand_id
1 'polypeptide(L)'
;MEKKINISLLLESFHNLEKAYADLKKLISLGKEEFVKNKLIQDKVRVDFNLAFESCMRPCRHLSVVFDLKTSSKDCLLKLGEKVGYEDLETLQAFIDFYFKYRDLKETVQPEELYDFLEKNLHVFKDYARAVVEYVKQTTGNYLLIDFELLKEKAKFVKDSVNKINFVLSVGLEEFKKKPMYHDRVKYFYQVAYDSLFDICKHLAPKFGIKKFGDDCLLKMVEGGIISPQYYPVLLKMMNLKNKLISTWDIDLESLYEELMELKDHFEPLLKEISSSLKSLLDKIASHQKQLQQNSQGQERDQRE
;
A
#
# COMPACT_ATOMS: atom_id res chain seq x y z
N MET A 1 23.51 5.55 7.29
CA MET A 1 22.35 4.69 6.98
C MET A 1 22.36 4.42 5.49
N GLU A 2 22.29 3.16 5.11
CA GLU A 2 22.22 2.75 3.69
C GLU A 2 20.91 3.28 3.08
N LYS A 3 21.00 4.02 1.97
CA LYS A 3 19.82 4.62 1.34
C LYS A 3 19.05 3.53 0.60
N LYS A 4 17.89 3.13 1.13
CA LYS A 4 17.05 2.07 0.55
C LYS A 4 15.75 2.65 -0.02
N ILE A 5 15.24 2.01 -1.06
CA ILE A 5 13.94 2.32 -1.63
C ILE A 5 12.85 1.91 -0.62
N ASN A 6 12.02 2.85 -0.20
CA ASN A 6 10.90 2.60 0.70
C ASN A 6 9.68 2.20 -0.15
N ILE A 7 9.40 0.89 -0.18
CA ILE A 7 8.36 0.33 -1.04
C ILE A 7 6.97 0.73 -0.55
N SER A 8 6.72 0.70 0.76
CA SER A 8 5.46 1.17 1.33
C SER A 8 5.15 2.63 0.96
N LEU A 9 6.14 3.53 1.00
CA LEU A 9 5.96 4.92 0.59
C LEU A 9 5.55 5.04 -0.89
N LEU A 10 6.18 4.27 -1.78
CA LEU A 10 5.83 4.25 -3.21
C LEU A 10 4.39 3.76 -3.42
N LEU A 11 4.03 2.62 -2.80
CA LEU A 11 2.71 2.03 -2.93
C LEU A 11 1.61 2.94 -2.37
N GLU A 12 1.82 3.52 -1.19
CA GLU A 12 0.87 4.47 -0.58
C GLU A 12 0.66 5.69 -1.47
N SER A 13 1.76 6.27 -1.98
CA SER A 13 1.69 7.46 -2.84
C SER A 13 0.96 7.16 -4.15
N PHE A 14 1.28 6.05 -4.82
CA PHE A 14 0.62 5.71 -6.09
C PHE A 14 -0.81 5.20 -5.93
N HIS A 15 -1.19 4.65 -4.78
CA HIS A 15 -2.60 4.39 -4.44
C HIS A 15 -3.40 5.68 -4.30
N ASN A 16 -2.84 6.70 -3.64
CA ASN A 16 -3.48 8.01 -3.53
C ASN A 16 -3.57 8.70 -4.91
N LEU A 17 -2.54 8.55 -5.73
CA LEU A 17 -2.54 9.01 -7.13
C LEU A 17 -3.68 8.34 -7.92
N GLU A 18 -3.85 7.03 -7.82
CA GLU A 18 -4.88 6.29 -8.56
C GLU A 18 -6.29 6.77 -8.19
N LYS A 19 -6.55 7.01 -6.91
CA LYS A 19 -7.82 7.57 -6.42
C LYS A 19 -8.06 8.98 -6.98
N ALA A 20 -7.09 9.88 -6.82
CA ALA A 20 -7.20 11.24 -7.30
C ALA A 20 -7.38 11.30 -8.83
N TYR A 21 -6.63 10.46 -9.56
CA TYR A 21 -6.77 10.32 -11.00
C TYR A 21 -8.18 9.85 -11.41
N ALA A 22 -8.76 8.88 -10.70
CA ALA A 22 -10.09 8.37 -10.99
C ALA A 22 -11.16 9.45 -10.79
N ASP A 23 -11.06 10.22 -9.71
CA ASP A 23 -11.93 11.36 -9.43
C ASP A 23 -11.80 12.44 -10.52
N LEU A 24 -10.56 12.85 -10.86
CA LEU A 24 -10.29 13.82 -11.93
C LEU A 24 -10.88 13.37 -13.26
N LYS A 25 -10.67 12.11 -13.65
CA LYS A 25 -11.21 11.56 -14.89
C LYS A 25 -12.73 11.61 -14.92
N LYS A 26 -13.39 11.29 -13.79
CA LYS A 26 -14.84 11.38 -13.65
C LYS A 26 -15.33 12.83 -13.82
N LEU A 27 -14.65 13.79 -13.21
CA LEU A 27 -15.03 15.20 -13.27
C LEU A 27 -14.85 15.80 -14.67
N ILE A 28 -13.75 15.47 -15.35
CA ILE A 28 -13.52 15.90 -16.74
C ILE A 28 -14.55 15.28 -17.69
N SER A 29 -14.97 14.03 -17.43
CA SER A 29 -15.97 13.35 -18.28
C SER A 29 -17.38 13.98 -18.25
N LEU A 30 -17.64 14.94 -17.36
CA LEU A 30 -18.88 15.74 -17.36
C LEU A 30 -18.95 16.72 -18.53
N GLY A 31 -17.82 17.00 -19.19
CA GLY A 31 -17.72 17.88 -20.34
C GLY A 31 -17.41 19.33 -19.96
N LYS A 32 -16.84 20.06 -20.93
CA LYS A 32 -16.32 21.42 -20.75
C LYS A 32 -17.37 22.41 -20.24
N GLU A 33 -18.60 22.35 -20.77
CA GLU A 33 -19.66 23.30 -20.42
C GLU A 33 -20.06 23.21 -18.93
N GLU A 34 -20.29 21.99 -18.43
CA GLU A 34 -20.63 21.75 -17.02
C GLU A 34 -19.47 22.13 -16.10
N PHE A 35 -18.23 21.77 -16.49
CA PHE A 35 -17.03 22.12 -15.74
C PHE A 35 -16.89 23.64 -15.54
N VAL A 36 -17.05 24.41 -16.62
CA VAL A 36 -16.89 25.88 -16.61
C VAL A 36 -17.96 26.57 -15.78
N LYS A 37 -19.21 26.07 -15.81
CA LYS A 37 -20.33 26.67 -15.09
C LYS A 37 -20.32 26.34 -13.59
N ASN A 38 -19.68 25.24 -13.19
CA ASN A 38 -19.81 24.70 -11.85
C ASN A 38 -18.55 24.91 -11.00
N LYS A 39 -18.61 25.90 -10.10
CA LYS A 39 -17.50 26.23 -9.20
C LYS A 39 -17.10 25.08 -8.26
N LEU A 40 -18.05 24.26 -7.80
CA LEU A 40 -17.75 23.13 -6.90
C LEU A 40 -16.93 22.06 -7.63
N ILE A 41 -17.21 21.83 -8.91
CA ILE A 41 -16.39 20.94 -9.76
C ILE A 41 -14.97 21.49 -9.87
N GLN A 42 -14.83 22.79 -10.15
CA GLN A 42 -13.52 23.43 -10.29
C GLN A 42 -12.69 23.33 -9.01
N ASP A 43 -13.30 23.57 -7.84
CA ASP A 43 -12.64 23.49 -6.55
C ASP A 43 -12.19 22.04 -6.25
N LYS A 44 -13.07 21.06 -6.49
CA LYS A 44 -12.74 19.64 -6.31
C LYS A 44 -11.61 19.19 -7.25
N VAL A 45 -11.64 19.61 -8.52
CA VAL A 45 -10.59 19.32 -9.50
C VAL A 45 -9.24 19.89 -9.07
N ARG A 46 -9.20 21.12 -8.54
CA ARG A 46 -7.96 21.70 -8.02
C ARG A 46 -7.40 20.90 -6.85
N VAL A 47 -8.26 20.46 -5.92
CA VAL A 47 -7.87 19.63 -4.79
C VAL A 47 -7.29 18.29 -5.25
N ASP A 48 -7.99 17.59 -6.14
CA ASP A 48 -7.55 16.27 -6.61
C ASP A 48 -6.31 16.35 -7.50
N PHE A 49 -6.19 17.40 -8.31
CA PHE A 49 -4.98 17.65 -9.11
C PHE A 49 -3.77 17.88 -8.23
N ASN A 50 -3.90 18.67 -7.17
CA ASN A 50 -2.83 18.89 -6.20
C ASN A 50 -2.47 17.61 -5.45
N LEU A 51 -3.47 16.82 -5.05
CA LEU A 51 -3.24 15.53 -4.40
C LEU A 51 -2.49 14.55 -5.31
N ALA A 52 -2.89 14.46 -6.59
CA ALA A 52 -2.22 13.65 -7.59
C ALA A 52 -0.77 14.11 -7.80
N PHE A 53 -0.53 15.43 -7.92
CA PHE A 53 0.81 15.97 -8.09
C PHE A 53 1.72 15.68 -6.90
N GLU A 54 1.26 15.93 -5.66
CA GLU A 54 2.05 15.61 -4.47
C GLU A 54 2.27 14.10 -4.30
N SER A 55 1.35 13.27 -4.77
CA SER A 55 1.50 11.81 -4.83
C SER A 55 2.58 11.35 -5.83
N CYS A 56 2.93 12.16 -6.84
CA CYS A 56 4.13 11.93 -7.66
C CYS A 56 5.40 12.52 -7.03
N MET A 57 5.28 13.69 -6.39
CA MET A 57 6.42 14.38 -5.75
C MET A 57 6.99 13.62 -4.55
N ARG A 58 6.16 12.95 -3.74
CA ARG A 58 6.62 12.20 -2.56
C ARG A 58 7.56 11.03 -2.95
N PRO A 59 7.20 10.13 -3.89
CA PRO A 59 8.14 9.19 -4.51
C PRO A 59 9.37 9.86 -5.08
N CYS A 60 9.21 11.00 -5.77
CA CYS A 60 10.33 11.69 -6.38
C CYS A 60 11.38 12.15 -5.37
N ARG A 61 10.95 12.84 -4.31
CA ARG A 61 11.82 13.31 -3.23
C ARG A 61 12.53 12.16 -2.53
N HIS A 62 11.84 11.04 -2.32
CA HIS A 62 12.44 9.85 -1.72
C HIS A 62 13.52 9.26 -2.64
N LEU A 63 13.16 9.00 -3.90
CA LEU A 63 14.05 8.36 -4.86
C LEU A 63 15.21 9.26 -5.29
N SER A 64 15.04 10.58 -5.33
CA SER A 64 16.15 11.50 -5.62
C SER A 64 17.23 11.43 -4.54
N VAL A 65 16.85 11.29 -3.27
CA VAL A 65 17.79 11.05 -2.18
C VAL A 65 18.48 9.69 -2.36
N VAL A 66 17.72 8.63 -2.65
CA VAL A 66 18.25 7.27 -2.81
C VAL A 66 19.22 7.15 -3.99
N PHE A 67 18.94 7.84 -5.10
CA PHE A 67 19.75 7.79 -6.32
C PHE A 67 20.76 8.94 -6.43
N ASP A 68 20.96 9.71 -5.35
CA ASP A 68 21.87 10.86 -5.30
C ASP A 68 21.63 11.91 -6.41
N LEU A 69 20.36 12.09 -6.80
CA LEU A 69 19.95 13.10 -7.77
C LEU A 69 19.85 14.47 -7.07
N LYS A 70 20.62 15.45 -7.56
CA LYS A 70 20.48 16.84 -7.10
C LYS A 70 19.24 17.47 -7.71
N THR A 71 18.17 17.56 -6.92
CA THR A 71 16.88 18.10 -7.34
C THR A 71 16.42 19.24 -6.42
N SER A 72 15.63 20.15 -6.96
CA SER A 72 14.75 21.09 -6.27
C SER A 72 13.29 20.64 -6.38
N SER A 73 12.35 21.39 -5.80
CA SER A 73 10.92 21.10 -5.97
C SER A 73 10.45 21.22 -7.44
N LYS A 74 11.07 22.08 -8.26
CA LYS A 74 10.62 22.40 -9.62
C LYS A 74 11.11 21.43 -10.70
N ASP A 75 12.20 20.72 -10.45
CA ASP A 75 12.85 19.84 -11.42
C ASP A 75 12.94 18.38 -10.94
N CYS A 76 12.36 18.06 -9.78
CA CYS A 76 12.39 16.70 -9.24
C CYS A 76 11.80 15.69 -10.24
N LEU A 77 10.54 15.88 -10.64
CA LEU A 77 9.85 14.91 -11.50
C LEU A 77 10.55 14.76 -12.84
N LEU A 78 11.09 15.85 -13.41
CA LEU A 78 11.85 15.81 -14.65
C LEU A 78 13.12 14.96 -14.51
N LYS A 79 13.97 15.28 -13.51
CA LYS A 79 15.24 14.58 -13.29
C LYS A 79 15.06 13.12 -12.92
N LEU A 80 14.03 12.81 -12.11
CA LEU A 80 13.70 11.42 -11.85
C LEU A 80 13.15 10.75 -13.11
N GLY A 81 12.29 11.44 -13.88
CA GLY A 81 11.78 10.99 -15.18
C GLY A 81 12.90 10.57 -16.13
N GLU A 82 13.91 11.43 -16.32
CA GLU A 82 15.13 11.12 -17.08
C GLU A 82 15.83 9.87 -16.53
N LYS A 83 16.03 9.79 -15.21
CA LYS A 83 16.69 8.66 -14.56
C LYS A 83 15.96 7.34 -14.75
N VAL A 84 14.63 7.35 -14.74
CA VAL A 84 13.80 6.14 -14.88
C VAL A 84 13.45 5.81 -16.33
N GLY A 85 13.90 6.60 -17.29
CA GLY A 85 13.63 6.39 -18.72
C GLY A 85 12.20 6.75 -19.13
N TYR A 86 11.62 7.79 -18.55
CA TYR A 86 10.35 8.35 -19.02
C TYR A 86 10.51 8.97 -20.42
N GLU A 87 9.64 8.59 -21.36
CA GLU A 87 9.83 8.91 -22.79
C GLU A 87 9.46 10.36 -23.15
N ASP A 88 8.35 10.89 -22.61
CA ASP A 88 7.80 12.20 -23.01
C ASP A 88 8.19 13.34 -22.06
N LEU A 89 9.50 13.61 -21.95
CA LEU A 89 10.02 14.64 -21.05
C LEU A 89 9.49 16.05 -21.35
N GLU A 90 9.15 16.35 -22.61
CA GLU A 90 8.59 17.65 -23.00
C GLU A 90 7.20 17.87 -22.39
N THR A 91 6.30 16.91 -22.54
CA THR A 91 4.97 16.99 -21.92
C THR A 91 5.07 16.98 -20.40
N LEU A 92 5.98 16.20 -19.82
CA LEU A 92 6.21 16.21 -18.37
C LEU A 92 6.68 17.58 -17.87
N GLN A 93 7.59 18.25 -18.59
CA GLN A 93 8.04 19.59 -18.24
C GLN A 93 6.89 20.61 -18.30
N ALA A 94 6.13 20.63 -19.40
CA ALA A 94 4.96 21.49 -19.54
C ALA A 94 3.93 21.25 -18.42
N PHE A 95 3.80 19.99 -17.99
CA PHE A 95 2.91 19.60 -16.92
C PHE A 95 3.33 20.15 -15.55
N ILE A 96 4.63 20.08 -15.26
CA ILE A 96 5.22 20.64 -14.05
C ILE A 96 5.08 22.17 -14.04
N ASP A 97 5.34 22.82 -15.16
CA ASP A 97 5.26 24.28 -15.29
C ASP A 97 3.83 24.76 -15.05
N PHE A 98 2.83 24.08 -15.63
CA PHE A 98 1.42 24.39 -15.37
C PHE A 98 1.09 24.31 -13.88
N TYR A 99 1.52 23.24 -13.21
CA TYR A 99 1.29 23.09 -11.77
C TYR A 99 1.94 24.23 -10.97
N PHE A 100 3.22 24.55 -11.19
CA PHE A 100 3.89 25.61 -10.42
C PHE A 100 3.39 27.02 -10.75
N LYS A 101 2.87 27.25 -11.95
CA LYS A 101 2.22 28.51 -12.32
C LYS A 101 0.94 28.74 -11.50
N TYR A 102 0.12 27.71 -11.32
CA TYR A 102 -1.22 27.85 -10.75
C TYR A 102 -1.41 27.33 -9.31
N ARG A 103 -0.46 26.55 -8.77
CA ARG A 103 -0.50 26.01 -7.39
C ARG A 103 -0.43 27.10 -6.33
N ASP A 104 0.47 28.07 -6.49
CA ASP A 104 0.82 29.03 -5.44
C ASP A 104 -0.10 30.29 -5.44
N LEU A 105 -1.27 30.24 -6.08
CA LEU A 105 -2.14 31.41 -6.31
C LEU A 105 -1.41 32.58 -6.99
N LYS A 106 -0.24 32.34 -7.60
CA LYS A 106 0.51 33.36 -8.34
C LYS A 106 -0.34 33.91 -9.47
N GLU A 107 -1.10 33.02 -10.10
CA GLU A 107 -2.02 33.33 -11.17
C GLU A 107 -3.31 32.52 -11.02
N THR A 108 -4.42 33.12 -11.44
CA THR A 108 -5.72 32.44 -11.53
C THR A 108 -5.83 31.78 -12.89
N VAL A 109 -5.93 30.45 -12.93
CA VAL A 109 -6.24 29.72 -14.17
C VAL A 109 -7.72 29.89 -14.52
N GLN A 110 -8.01 30.20 -15.79
CA GLN A 110 -9.38 30.25 -16.30
C GLN A 110 -9.96 28.83 -16.35
N PRO A 111 -11.26 28.63 -16.04
CA PRO A 111 -11.87 27.29 -16.04
C PRO A 111 -11.70 26.53 -17.36
N GLU A 112 -11.79 27.21 -18.49
CA GLU A 112 -11.61 26.64 -19.84
C GLU A 112 -10.19 26.12 -20.03
N GLU A 113 -9.19 26.91 -19.63
CA GLU A 113 -7.77 26.54 -19.73
C GLU A 113 -7.47 25.33 -18.85
N LEU A 114 -8.01 25.30 -17.62
CA LEU A 114 -7.84 24.18 -16.70
C LEU A 114 -8.46 22.89 -17.28
N TYR A 115 -9.66 22.98 -17.85
CA TYR A 115 -10.32 21.84 -18.50
C TYR A 115 -9.47 21.31 -19.66
N ASP A 116 -9.12 22.18 -20.62
CA ASP A 116 -8.39 21.79 -21.84
C ASP A 116 -7.02 21.17 -21.50
N PHE A 117 -6.33 21.76 -20.51
CA PHE A 117 -5.06 21.22 -20.03
C PHE A 117 -5.21 19.83 -19.42
N LEU A 118 -6.20 19.62 -18.54
CA LEU A 118 -6.40 18.34 -17.87
C LEU A 118 -6.87 17.27 -18.85
N GLU A 119 -7.81 17.58 -19.75
CA GLU A 119 -8.30 16.66 -20.77
C GLU A 119 -7.15 16.10 -21.63
N LYS A 120 -6.20 16.97 -22.02
CA LYS A 120 -5.03 16.56 -22.78
C LYS A 120 -3.99 15.81 -21.95
N ASN A 121 -3.69 16.26 -20.73
CA ASN A 121 -2.46 15.87 -20.03
C ASN A 121 -2.67 14.95 -18.81
N LEU A 122 -3.90 14.55 -18.45
CA LEU A 122 -4.13 13.73 -17.26
C LEU A 122 -3.36 12.39 -17.29
N HIS A 123 -3.12 11.83 -18.48
CA HIS A 123 -2.40 10.57 -18.68
C HIS A 123 -0.96 10.59 -18.13
N VAL A 124 -0.32 11.77 -18.09
CA VAL A 124 1.07 11.97 -17.60
C VAL A 124 1.26 11.39 -16.21
N PHE A 125 0.28 11.55 -15.31
CA PHE A 125 0.33 10.96 -13.97
C PHE A 125 0.53 9.44 -13.98
N LYS A 126 -0.23 8.73 -14.82
CA LYS A 126 -0.18 7.27 -14.91
C LYS A 126 1.10 6.80 -15.58
N ASP A 127 1.50 7.46 -16.66
CA ASP A 127 2.69 7.08 -17.39
C ASP A 127 3.94 7.29 -16.54
N TYR A 128 4.01 8.40 -15.79
CA TYR A 128 5.09 8.68 -14.86
C TYR A 128 5.15 7.63 -13.74
N ALA A 129 4.02 7.35 -13.07
CA ALA A 129 3.96 6.34 -12.02
C ALA A 129 4.37 4.95 -12.52
N ARG A 130 3.95 4.59 -13.74
CA ARG A 130 4.34 3.34 -14.41
C ARG A 130 5.85 3.28 -14.63
N ALA A 131 6.46 4.33 -15.18
CA ALA A 131 7.90 4.38 -15.42
C ALA A 131 8.70 4.22 -14.11
N VAL A 132 8.29 4.93 -13.05
CA VAL A 132 8.90 4.79 -11.72
C VAL A 132 8.76 3.37 -11.17
N VAL A 133 7.57 2.79 -11.24
CA VAL A 133 7.31 1.42 -10.75
C VAL A 133 8.16 0.39 -11.49
N GLU A 134 8.20 0.44 -12.82
CA GLU A 134 8.97 -0.52 -13.61
C GLU A 134 10.46 -0.40 -13.37
N TYR A 135 10.98 0.83 -13.30
CA TYR A 135 12.38 1.07 -12.94
C TYR A 135 12.74 0.50 -11.56
N VAL A 136 11.87 0.69 -10.55
CA VAL A 136 12.08 0.15 -9.20
C VAL A 136 12.07 -1.38 -9.22
N LYS A 137 11.12 -2.02 -9.92
CA LYS A 137 11.06 -3.48 -10.05
C LYS A 137 12.35 -4.04 -10.67
N GLN A 138 12.81 -3.44 -11.77
CA GLN A 138 14.02 -3.87 -12.47
C GLN A 138 15.28 -3.68 -11.61
N THR A 139 15.41 -2.51 -10.97
CA THR A 139 16.60 -2.17 -10.17
C THR A 139 16.71 -3.02 -8.91
N THR A 140 15.58 -3.40 -8.30
CA THR A 140 15.57 -4.15 -7.03
C THR A 140 15.40 -5.66 -7.20
N GLY A 141 15.00 -6.13 -8.39
CA GLY A 141 14.50 -7.50 -8.57
C GLY A 141 13.21 -7.79 -7.79
N ASN A 142 12.59 -6.79 -7.16
CA ASN A 142 11.38 -6.93 -6.37
C ASN A 142 10.14 -6.64 -7.23
N TYR A 143 9.84 -7.55 -8.15
CA TYR A 143 8.77 -7.38 -9.16
C TYR A 143 7.36 -7.28 -8.57
N LEU A 144 7.16 -7.84 -7.37
CA LEU A 144 5.90 -7.72 -6.64
C LEU A 144 5.82 -6.44 -5.80
N LEU A 145 6.92 -5.69 -5.64
CA LEU A 145 7.00 -4.56 -4.72
C LEU A 145 6.58 -5.00 -3.31
N ILE A 146 7.23 -6.04 -2.79
CA ILE A 146 7.05 -6.49 -1.40
C ILE A 146 7.99 -5.67 -0.50
N ASP A 147 7.41 -4.88 0.40
CA ASP A 147 8.12 -4.28 1.52
C ASP A 147 8.44 -5.33 2.61
N PHE A 148 9.65 -5.90 2.55
CA PHE A 148 10.09 -6.90 3.53
C PHE A 148 10.38 -6.32 4.92
N GLU A 149 10.71 -5.03 5.01
CA GLU A 149 10.94 -4.37 6.30
C GLU A 149 9.61 -4.18 7.04
N LEU A 150 8.55 -3.76 6.33
CA LEU A 150 7.19 -3.74 6.86
C LEU A 150 6.79 -5.13 7.36
N LEU A 151 6.96 -6.17 6.55
CA LEU A 151 6.60 -7.54 6.96
C LEU A 151 7.34 -7.99 8.21
N LYS A 152 8.64 -7.70 8.30
CA LYS A 152 9.48 -8.04 9.44
C LYS A 152 9.08 -7.29 10.70
N GLU A 153 8.83 -5.99 10.58
CA GLU A 153 8.36 -5.13 11.68
C GLU A 153 7.02 -5.62 12.21
N LYS A 154 6.03 -5.82 11.34
CA LYS A 154 4.69 -6.26 11.73
C LYS A 154 4.71 -7.66 12.32
N ALA A 155 5.49 -8.59 11.76
CA ALA A 155 5.66 -9.92 12.33
C ALA A 155 6.30 -9.86 13.73
N LYS A 156 7.23 -8.92 13.98
CA LYS A 156 7.78 -8.68 15.32
C LYS A 156 6.71 -8.17 16.27
N PHE A 157 5.90 -7.19 15.87
CA PHE A 157 4.82 -6.68 16.72
C PHE A 157 3.78 -7.73 17.08
N VAL A 158 3.42 -8.63 16.14
CA VAL A 158 2.59 -9.80 16.44
C VAL A 158 3.22 -10.63 17.56
N LYS A 159 4.47 -11.07 17.39
CA LYS A 159 5.17 -11.93 18.36
C LYS A 159 5.33 -11.27 19.73
N ASP A 160 5.79 -10.03 19.76
CA ASP A 160 5.98 -9.27 21.00
C ASP A 160 4.65 -9.09 21.75
N SER A 161 3.55 -8.88 21.01
CA SER A 161 2.22 -8.71 21.61
C SER A 161 1.68 -10.03 22.13
N VAL A 162 1.82 -11.13 21.38
CA VAL A 162 1.43 -12.48 21.83
C VAL A 162 2.21 -12.89 23.08
N ASN A 163 3.50 -12.59 23.16
CA ASN A 163 4.31 -12.84 24.36
C ASN A 163 3.79 -12.07 25.58
N LYS A 164 3.38 -10.81 25.38
CA LYS A 164 2.79 -10.01 26.46
C LYS A 164 1.39 -10.49 26.85
N ILE A 165 0.58 -10.96 25.91
CA ILE A 165 -0.70 -11.62 26.18
C ILE A 165 -0.47 -12.87 27.03
N ASN A 166 0.45 -13.74 26.62
CA ASN A 166 0.82 -14.95 27.38
C ASN A 166 1.27 -14.62 28.80
N PHE A 167 2.11 -13.59 28.97
CA PHE A 167 2.52 -13.13 30.30
C PHE A 167 1.32 -12.69 31.16
N VAL A 168 0.42 -11.86 30.62
CA VAL A 168 -0.76 -11.39 31.36
C VAL A 168 -1.71 -12.54 31.71
N LEU A 169 -1.96 -13.47 30.79
CA LEU A 169 -2.86 -14.60 31.04
C LEU A 169 -2.25 -15.63 32.00
N SER A 170 -0.93 -15.72 32.11
CA SER A 170 -0.25 -16.67 33.01
C SER A 170 -0.57 -16.48 34.50
N VAL A 171 -1.12 -15.33 34.90
CA VAL A 171 -1.52 -15.03 36.28
C VAL A 171 -2.79 -15.76 36.73
N GLY A 172 -3.54 -16.34 35.79
CA GLY A 172 -4.80 -17.03 36.03
C GLY A 172 -6.02 -16.09 36.06
N LEU A 173 -7.21 -16.68 35.91
CA LEU A 173 -8.48 -15.98 35.78
C LEU A 173 -8.80 -15.09 37.00
N GLU A 174 -8.62 -15.61 38.20
CA GLU A 174 -8.94 -14.88 39.45
C GLU A 174 -8.14 -13.59 39.59
N GLU A 175 -6.84 -13.67 39.31
CA GLU A 175 -5.95 -12.51 39.40
C GLU A 175 -6.18 -11.55 38.22
N PHE A 176 -6.50 -12.07 37.03
CA PHE A 176 -6.88 -11.29 35.87
C PHE A 176 -8.13 -10.42 36.12
N LYS A 177 -9.17 -10.98 36.77
CA LYS A 177 -10.40 -10.26 37.11
C LYS A 177 -10.18 -9.18 38.18
N LYS A 178 -9.28 -9.42 39.15
CA LYS A 178 -9.02 -8.49 40.27
C LYS A 178 -8.17 -7.28 39.90
N LYS A 179 -7.39 -7.34 38.82
CA LYS A 179 -6.43 -6.28 38.45
C LYS A 179 -6.85 -5.56 37.17
N PRO A 180 -7.42 -4.34 37.27
CA PRO A 180 -7.89 -3.62 36.10
C PRO A 180 -6.86 -3.43 34.97
N MET A 181 -5.62 -3.15 35.37
CA MET A 181 -4.50 -2.98 34.46
C MET A 181 -4.25 -4.19 33.54
N TYR A 182 -4.57 -5.41 33.98
CA TYR A 182 -4.33 -6.61 33.19
C TYR A 182 -5.29 -6.72 32.01
N HIS A 183 -6.59 -6.46 32.22
CA HIS A 183 -7.53 -6.51 31.12
C HIS A 183 -7.33 -5.37 30.13
N ASP A 184 -6.99 -4.16 30.56
CA ASP A 184 -6.70 -3.05 29.64
C ASP A 184 -5.48 -3.34 28.76
N ARG A 185 -4.42 -3.86 29.38
CA ARG A 185 -3.18 -4.21 28.66
C ARG A 185 -3.41 -5.34 27.67
N VAL A 186 -4.14 -6.39 28.06
CA VAL A 186 -4.34 -7.54 27.17
C VAL A 186 -5.20 -7.17 25.97
N LYS A 187 -6.22 -6.31 26.15
CA LYS A 187 -7.03 -5.76 25.05
C LYS A 187 -6.15 -5.02 24.06
N TYR A 188 -5.29 -4.12 24.55
CA TYR A 188 -4.35 -3.38 23.73
C TYR A 188 -3.38 -4.30 22.98
N PHE A 189 -2.75 -5.28 23.65
CA PHE A 189 -1.82 -6.19 22.99
C PHE A 189 -2.50 -7.06 21.95
N TYR A 190 -3.73 -7.53 22.21
CA TYR A 190 -4.50 -8.28 21.22
C TYR A 190 -4.80 -7.43 19.99
N GLN A 191 -5.22 -6.17 20.17
CA GLN A 191 -5.45 -5.25 19.07
C GLN A 191 -4.18 -5.02 18.25
N VAL A 192 -3.04 -4.76 18.91
CA VAL A 192 -1.76 -4.58 18.21
C VAL A 192 -1.35 -5.84 17.42
N ALA A 193 -1.55 -7.04 17.99
CA ALA A 193 -1.28 -8.29 17.30
C ALA A 193 -2.18 -8.46 16.07
N TYR A 194 -3.49 -8.27 16.22
CA TYR A 194 -4.45 -8.40 15.13
C TYR A 194 -4.21 -7.37 14.02
N ASP A 195 -4.05 -6.09 14.37
CA ASP A 195 -3.83 -5.01 13.40
C ASP A 195 -2.50 -5.20 12.66
N SER A 196 -1.46 -5.71 13.32
CA SER A 196 -0.19 -6.04 12.67
C SER A 196 -0.31 -7.21 11.69
N LEU A 197 -1.08 -8.25 12.05
CA LEU A 197 -1.40 -9.36 11.14
C LEU A 197 -2.25 -8.88 9.95
N PHE A 198 -3.20 -7.99 10.20
CA PHE A 198 -4.04 -7.38 9.18
C PHE A 198 -3.25 -6.45 8.24
N ASP A 199 -2.27 -5.70 8.75
CA ASP A 199 -1.36 -4.91 7.93
C ASP A 199 -0.52 -5.77 6.98
N ILE A 200 -0.02 -6.92 7.45
CA ILE A 200 0.64 -7.94 6.61
C ILE A 200 -0.33 -8.40 5.51
N CYS A 201 -1.58 -8.71 5.88
CA CYS A 201 -2.60 -9.12 4.92
C CYS A 201 -2.83 -8.07 3.83
N LYS A 202 -3.09 -6.81 4.22
CA LYS A 202 -3.36 -5.72 3.26
C LYS A 202 -2.22 -5.52 2.28
N HIS A 203 -0.98 -5.67 2.75
CA HIS A 203 0.21 -5.53 1.91
C HIS A 203 0.38 -6.70 0.92
N LEU A 204 0.09 -7.93 1.38
CA LEU A 204 0.31 -9.14 0.59
C LEU A 204 -0.87 -9.54 -0.30
N ALA A 205 -2.12 -9.32 0.12
CA ALA A 205 -3.32 -9.76 -0.59
C ALA A 205 -3.34 -9.33 -2.09
N PRO A 206 -2.99 -8.08 -2.46
CA PRO A 206 -2.89 -7.68 -3.87
C PRO A 206 -1.83 -8.46 -4.65
N LYS A 207 -0.75 -8.91 -3.99
CA LYS A 207 0.35 -9.67 -4.61
C LYS A 207 -0.07 -11.08 -4.97
N PHE A 208 -1.07 -11.61 -4.27
CA PHE A 208 -1.76 -12.86 -4.59
C PHE A 208 -2.97 -12.67 -5.51
N GLY A 209 -3.22 -11.46 -6.02
CA GLY A 209 -4.32 -11.17 -6.94
C GLY A 209 -5.66 -10.82 -6.28
N ILE A 210 -5.71 -10.68 -4.96
CA ILE A 210 -6.93 -10.24 -4.26
C ILE A 210 -7.04 -8.71 -4.36
N LYS A 211 -8.01 -8.24 -5.14
CA LYS A 211 -8.20 -6.80 -5.42
C LYS A 211 -9.19 -6.09 -4.50
N LYS A 212 -10.09 -6.84 -3.84
CA LYS A 212 -11.15 -6.29 -2.99
C LYS A 212 -11.14 -7.00 -1.65
N PHE A 213 -10.86 -6.22 -0.62
CA PHE A 213 -10.93 -6.63 0.78
C PHE A 213 -11.20 -5.40 1.64
N GLY A 214 -11.98 -5.57 2.70
CA GLY A 214 -12.12 -4.60 3.77
C GLY A 214 -11.42 -5.12 5.01
N ASP A 215 -12.12 -5.06 6.14
CA ASP A 215 -11.68 -5.61 7.43
C ASP A 215 -11.60 -7.16 7.43
N ASP A 216 -12.09 -7.80 6.37
CA ASP A 216 -12.13 -9.24 6.14
C ASP A 216 -10.93 -9.79 5.35
N CYS A 217 -9.86 -9.00 5.18
CA CYS A 217 -8.68 -9.37 4.38
C CYS A 217 -8.16 -10.80 4.65
N LEU A 218 -8.03 -11.19 5.92
CA LEU A 218 -7.52 -12.53 6.28
C LEU A 218 -8.46 -13.66 5.81
N LEU A 219 -9.78 -13.43 5.87
CA LEU A 219 -10.77 -14.36 5.34
C LEU A 219 -10.67 -14.44 3.81
N LYS A 220 -10.45 -13.31 3.13
CA LYS A 220 -10.20 -13.29 1.68
C LYS A 220 -8.93 -14.05 1.29
N MET A 221 -7.90 -14.05 2.14
CA MET A 221 -6.71 -14.89 1.92
C MET A 221 -7.03 -16.39 2.03
N VAL A 222 -7.98 -16.79 2.88
CA VAL A 222 -8.47 -18.18 2.93
C VAL A 222 -9.27 -18.52 1.68
N GLU A 223 -10.23 -17.67 1.29
CA GLU A 223 -11.03 -17.87 0.07
C GLU A 223 -10.16 -17.96 -1.19
N GLY A 224 -9.06 -17.19 -1.24
CA GLY A 224 -8.07 -17.24 -2.31
C GLY A 224 -7.10 -18.41 -2.27
N GLY A 225 -7.23 -19.32 -1.29
CA GLY A 225 -6.36 -20.51 -1.14
C GLY A 225 -4.93 -20.19 -0.71
N ILE A 226 -4.69 -19.02 -0.11
CA ILE A 226 -3.37 -18.58 0.36
C ILE A 226 -3.14 -19.02 1.81
N ILE A 227 -4.22 -19.12 2.58
CA ILE A 227 -4.24 -19.68 3.94
C ILE A 227 -5.16 -20.91 3.91
N SER A 228 -4.77 -22.00 4.56
CA SER A 228 -5.61 -23.21 4.64
C SER A 228 -7.04 -22.90 5.13
N PRO A 229 -8.09 -23.50 4.50
CA PRO A 229 -9.49 -23.37 4.92
C PRO A 229 -9.77 -23.69 6.39
N GLN A 230 -8.93 -24.53 7.00
CA GLN A 230 -9.04 -24.88 8.42
C GLN A 230 -8.91 -23.68 9.36
N TYR A 231 -8.27 -22.59 8.93
CA TYR A 231 -8.13 -21.37 9.73
C TYR A 231 -9.35 -20.45 9.67
N TYR A 232 -10.32 -20.69 8.79
CA TYR A 232 -11.49 -19.83 8.64
C TYR A 232 -12.25 -19.59 9.97
N PRO A 233 -12.59 -20.64 10.77
CA PRO A 233 -13.34 -20.44 12.01
C PRO A 233 -12.56 -19.61 13.04
N VAL A 234 -11.25 -19.87 13.14
CA VAL A 234 -10.35 -19.13 14.05
C VAL A 234 -10.23 -17.67 13.63
N LEU A 235 -10.00 -17.40 12.34
CA LEU A 235 -9.88 -16.03 11.84
C LEU A 235 -11.19 -15.23 12.04
N LEU A 236 -12.34 -15.87 11.87
CA LEU A 236 -13.64 -15.26 12.13
C LEU A 236 -13.77 -14.88 13.62
N LYS A 237 -13.41 -15.79 14.54
CA LYS A 237 -13.38 -15.49 15.98
C LYS A 237 -12.42 -14.35 16.30
N MET A 238 -11.22 -14.36 15.69
CA MET A 238 -10.23 -13.30 15.92
C MET A 238 -10.74 -11.92 15.51
N MET A 239 -11.37 -11.84 14.33
CA MET A 239 -11.98 -10.63 13.81
C MET A 239 -13.13 -10.14 14.69
N ASN A 240 -14.00 -11.05 15.12
CA ASN A 240 -15.13 -10.73 15.99
C ASN A 240 -14.67 -10.20 17.34
N LEU A 241 -13.65 -10.81 17.96
CA LEU A 241 -13.06 -10.31 19.20
C LEU A 241 -12.48 -8.91 18.97
N LYS A 242 -11.69 -8.68 17.92
CA LYS A 242 -11.16 -7.33 17.61
C LYS A 242 -12.28 -6.30 17.48
N ASN A 243 -13.37 -6.63 16.80
CA ASN A 243 -14.50 -5.72 16.62
C ASN A 243 -15.23 -5.45 17.96
N LYS A 244 -15.40 -6.48 18.80
CA LYS A 244 -15.93 -6.36 20.17
C LYS A 244 -15.08 -5.45 21.05
N LEU A 245 -13.75 -5.57 20.97
CA LEU A 245 -12.82 -4.75 21.76
C LEU A 245 -12.86 -3.26 21.41
N ILE A 246 -13.25 -2.91 20.18
CA ILE A 246 -13.30 -1.52 19.70
C ILE A 246 -14.70 -0.91 19.91
N SER A 247 -15.75 -1.73 19.90
CA SER A 247 -17.14 -1.25 19.94
C SER A 247 -17.67 -0.97 21.34
N THR A 248 -17.12 -1.60 22.38
CA THR A 248 -17.61 -1.46 23.75
C THR A 248 -16.48 -1.44 24.78
N TRP A 249 -16.69 -0.66 25.84
CA TRP A 249 -15.84 -0.67 27.03
C TRP A 249 -16.26 -1.75 28.04
N ASP A 250 -17.54 -2.14 28.01
CA ASP A 250 -18.12 -3.13 28.90
C ASP A 250 -17.97 -4.52 28.29
N ILE A 251 -16.95 -5.23 28.76
CA ILE A 251 -16.56 -6.56 28.28
C ILE A 251 -16.48 -7.47 29.49
N ASP A 252 -17.25 -8.55 29.47
CA ASP A 252 -17.13 -9.60 30.47
C ASP A 252 -15.71 -10.16 30.50
N LEU A 253 -15.06 -10.03 31.67
CA LEU A 253 -13.64 -10.33 31.83
C LEU A 253 -13.35 -11.83 31.76
N GLU A 254 -14.33 -12.65 32.12
CA GLU A 254 -14.22 -14.12 32.06
C GLU A 254 -14.25 -14.60 30.62
N SER A 255 -15.27 -14.20 29.86
CA SER A 255 -15.35 -14.40 28.41
C SER A 255 -14.10 -13.88 27.69
N LEU A 256 -13.60 -12.69 28.04
CA LEU A 256 -12.38 -12.16 27.43
C LEU A 256 -11.16 -13.04 27.68
N TYR A 257 -10.98 -13.50 28.93
CA TYR A 257 -9.86 -14.36 29.29
C TYR A 257 -9.92 -15.69 28.52
N GLU A 258 -11.10 -16.32 28.44
CA GLU A 258 -11.31 -17.57 27.72
C GLU A 258 -11.07 -17.43 26.21
N GLU A 259 -11.65 -16.39 25.58
CA GLU A 259 -11.46 -16.10 24.16
C GLU A 259 -9.98 -15.87 23.84
N LEU A 260 -9.24 -15.15 24.69
CA LEU A 260 -7.81 -14.91 24.48
C LEU A 260 -6.97 -16.18 24.69
N MET A 261 -7.31 -17.00 25.69
CA MET A 261 -6.67 -18.30 25.90
C MET A 261 -6.84 -19.22 24.70
N GLU A 262 -8.02 -19.20 24.06
CA GLU A 262 -8.29 -19.93 22.82
C GLU A 262 -7.46 -19.39 21.64
N LEU A 263 -7.45 -18.05 21.45
CA LEU A 263 -6.99 -17.46 20.20
C LEU A 263 -5.49 -17.17 20.12
N LYS A 264 -4.83 -16.91 21.26
CA LYS A 264 -3.43 -16.42 21.31
C LYS A 264 -2.44 -17.32 20.55
N ASP A 265 -2.66 -18.64 20.57
CA ASP A 265 -1.72 -19.63 20.01
C ASP A 265 -1.88 -19.80 18.49
N HIS A 266 -2.85 -19.13 17.87
CA HIS A 266 -3.07 -19.19 16.42
C HIS A 266 -2.31 -18.12 15.62
N PHE A 267 -1.86 -17.03 16.26
CA PHE A 267 -1.14 -15.95 15.57
C PHE A 267 0.16 -16.42 14.90
N GLU A 268 1.00 -17.16 15.61
CA GLU A 268 2.27 -17.64 15.06
C GLU A 268 2.11 -18.67 13.94
N PRO A 269 1.25 -19.72 14.08
CA PRO A 269 0.92 -20.62 12.98
C PRO A 269 0.43 -19.89 11.72
N LEU A 270 -0.46 -18.89 11.88
CA LEU A 270 -0.95 -18.07 10.77
C LEU A 270 0.18 -17.30 10.07
N LEU A 271 1.11 -16.70 10.82
CA LEU A 271 2.28 -16.04 10.22
C LEU A 271 3.16 -17.02 9.44
N LYS A 272 3.36 -18.25 9.95
CA LYS A 272 4.13 -19.29 9.25
C LYS A 272 3.44 -19.75 7.97
N GLU A 273 2.12 -19.88 7.99
CA GLU A 273 1.31 -20.21 6.81
C GLU A 273 1.48 -19.13 5.74
N ILE A 274 1.25 -17.85 6.09
CA ILE A 274 1.40 -16.70 5.18
C ILE A 274 2.83 -16.63 4.62
N SER A 275 3.84 -16.83 5.47
CA SER A 275 5.25 -16.85 5.04
C SER A 275 5.54 -17.97 4.05
N SER A 276 4.94 -19.14 4.21
CA SER A 276 5.12 -20.30 3.32
C SER A 276 4.46 -20.06 1.97
N SER A 277 3.27 -19.47 1.97
CA SER A 277 2.57 -19.07 0.75
C SER A 277 3.31 -17.96 -0.01
N LEU A 278 3.89 -17.00 0.72
CA LEU A 278 4.74 -15.96 0.12
C LEU A 278 5.98 -16.55 -0.53
N LYS A 279 6.68 -17.46 0.15
CA LYS A 279 7.84 -18.16 -0.42
C LYS A 279 7.47 -18.89 -1.72
N SER A 280 6.35 -19.63 -1.70
CA SER A 280 5.86 -20.35 -2.87
C SER A 280 5.52 -19.41 -4.05
N LEU A 281 4.98 -18.22 -3.77
CA LEU A 281 4.72 -17.20 -4.78
C LEU A 281 6.03 -16.67 -5.40
N LEU A 282 7.02 -16.37 -4.56
CA LEU A 282 8.32 -15.88 -5.01
C LEU A 282 9.05 -16.91 -5.87
N ASP A 283 9.01 -18.19 -5.49
CA ASP A 283 9.63 -19.29 -6.25
C ASP A 283 8.98 -19.45 -7.64
N LYS A 284 7.66 -19.31 -7.74
CA LYS A 284 6.93 -19.32 -9.02
C LYS A 284 7.37 -18.18 -9.93
N ILE A 285 7.51 -16.98 -9.39
CA ILE A 285 7.93 -15.79 -10.16
C ILE A 285 9.37 -15.93 -10.63
N ALA A 286 10.28 -16.35 -9.75
CA ALA A 286 11.68 -16.58 -10.11
C ALA A 286 11.82 -17.63 -11.22
N SER A 287 11.01 -18.69 -11.18
CA SER A 287 10.98 -19.74 -12.21
C SER A 287 10.49 -19.21 -13.56
N HIS A 288 9.41 -18.42 -13.55
CA HIS A 288 8.86 -17.80 -14.76
C HIS A 288 9.85 -16.81 -15.41
N GLN A 289 10.59 -16.05 -14.60
CA GLN A 289 11.60 -15.11 -15.11
C GLN A 289 12.78 -15.81 -15.77
N LYS A 290 13.25 -16.93 -15.19
CA LYS A 290 14.30 -17.74 -15.82
C LYS A 290 13.86 -18.29 -17.18
N GLN A 291 12.62 -18.73 -17.31
CA GLN A 291 12.06 -19.20 -18.59
C GLN A 291 12.00 -18.09 -19.64
N LEU A 292 11.55 -16.89 -19.26
CA LEU A 292 11.50 -15.74 -20.17
C LEU A 292 12.91 -15.36 -20.68
N GLN A 293 13.91 -15.32 -19.78
CA GLN A 293 15.29 -15.00 -20.15
C GLN A 293 15.92 -16.05 -21.08
N GLN A 294 15.63 -17.33 -20.87
CA GLN A 294 16.11 -18.41 -21.74
C GLN A 294 15.49 -18.35 -23.14
N ASN A 295 14.19 -18.02 -23.24
CA ASN A 295 13.51 -17.90 -24.53
C ASN A 295 14.00 -16.68 -25.33
N SER A 296 14.30 -15.56 -24.68
CA SER A 296 14.87 -14.37 -25.34
C SER A 296 16.28 -14.64 -25.89
N GLN A 297 17.10 -15.42 -25.18
CA GLN A 297 18.46 -15.80 -25.64
C GLN A 297 18.46 -16.85 -26.76
N GLY A 298 17.43 -17.70 -26.85
CA GLY A 298 17.25 -18.62 -27.97
C GLY A 298 16.88 -17.90 -29.28
N GLN A 299 16.00 -16.91 -29.21
CA GLN A 299 15.57 -16.13 -30.38
C GLN A 299 16.68 -15.23 -30.95
N GLU A 300 17.61 -14.73 -30.13
CA GLU A 300 18.77 -13.96 -30.62
C GLU A 300 19.85 -14.84 -31.29
N ARG A 301 19.87 -16.16 -31.03
CA ARG A 301 20.78 -17.10 -31.70
C ARG A 301 20.24 -17.55 -33.05
N ASP A 302 18.95 -17.83 -33.14
CA ASP A 302 18.29 -18.21 -34.41
C ASP A 302 18.21 -17.06 -35.44
N GLN A 303 18.42 -15.80 -35.03
CA GLN A 303 18.51 -14.64 -35.94
C GLN A 303 19.95 -14.32 -36.38
N ARG A 304 20.96 -15.04 -35.87
CA ARG A 304 22.38 -14.85 -36.20
C ARG A 304 22.98 -16.04 -36.97
N GLU A 305 22.18 -17.05 -37.28
CA GLU A 305 22.49 -18.15 -38.23
C GLU A 305 21.77 -17.93 -39.55
#